data_AF-A0A351FPF4-F1
#
_entry.id   AF-A0A351FPF4-F1
#
_cell.length_a   1.000
_cell.length_b   1.000
_cell.length_c   1.000
_cell.angle_alpha   90.00
_cell.angle_beta   90.00
_cell.angle_gamma   90.00
#
_symmetry.space_group_name_H-M   'P 1'
#
loop_
_entity.id
_entity.type
_entity.pdbx_description
1 polymer ?
#
loop_
_entity_poly.entity_id
_entity_poly.type
_entity_poly.pdbx_seq_one_letter_code
_entity_poly.pdbx_strand_id
1 'polypeptide(L)' 'MNDTPPPTICLDQFLKANALAETGGHAKMLIQHGEVIVNGEIETRRRRKLVQADQVEVHGQTFVVECDESQLFFAREA' A
#
# COMPACT_ATOMS: atom_id res chain seq x y z
N MET A 1 24.45 16.16 -6.43
CA MET A 1 23.70 15.80 -5.21
C MET A 1 22.34 15.32 -5.69
N ASN A 2 22.16 14.01 -5.86
CA ASN A 2 20.89 13.45 -6.29
C ASN A 2 20.13 13.01 -5.04
N ASP A 3 19.51 13.96 -4.36
CA ASP A 3 18.59 13.69 -3.25
C ASP A 3 17.18 13.42 -3.78
N THR A 4 17.05 12.48 -4.74
CA THR A 4 15.73 11.98 -5.11
C THR A 4 15.30 11.01 -4.02
N PRO A 5 14.26 11.32 -3.22
CA PRO A 5 13.75 10.37 -2.26
C PRO A 5 13.31 9.11 -3.02
N PRO A 6 13.58 7.91 -2.48
CA PRO A 6 13.12 6.68 -3.12
C PRO A 6 11.59 6.74 -3.32
N PRO A 7 11.08 6.21 -4.45
CA PRO A 7 9.66 6.24 -4.73
C PRO A 7 8.93 5.49 -3.60
N THR A 8 7.98 6.19 -2.97
CA THR A 8 7.19 5.68 -1.85
C THR A 8 5.72 5.77 -2.18
N ILE A 9 4.94 4.78 -1.74
CA ILE A 9 3.50 4.74 -1.87
C ILE A 9 2.85 4.65 -0.49
N CYS A 10 1.72 5.31 -0.28
CA CYS A 10 0.97 5.16 0.96
C CYS A 10 0.24 3.82 0.98
N LEU A 11 0.15 3.17 2.15
CA LEU A 11 -0.51 1.87 2.31
C LEU A 11 -1.97 1.90 1.80
N ASP A 12 -2.74 2.95 2.10
CA ASP A 12 -4.11 3.06 1.61
C ASP A 12 -4.20 3.21 0.08
N GLN A 13 -3.22 3.87 -0.52
CA GLN A 13 -3.11 3.98 -1.97
C GLN A 13 -2.67 2.67 -2.61
N PHE A 14 -1.75 1.93 -1.98
CA PHE A 14 -1.33 0.60 -2.41
C PHE A 14 -2.49 -0.41 -2.38
N LEU A 15 -3.30 -0.41 -1.31
CA LEU A 15 -4.48 -1.25 -1.20
C LEU A 15 -5.50 -0.95 -2.32
N LYS A 16 -5.71 0.33 -2.64
CA LYS A 16 -6.58 0.71 -3.76
C LYS A 16 -5.99 0.27 -5.11
N ALA A 17 -4.69 0.49 -5.32
CA ALA A 17 -4.01 0.18 -6.57
C ALA A 17 -4.00 -1.32 -6.89
N ASN A 18 -3.89 -2.17 -5.85
CA ASN A 18 -3.92 -3.63 -6.00
C ASN A 18 -5.33 -4.22 -5.93
N ALA A 19 -6.38 -3.39 -5.97
CA ALA A 19 -7.78 -3.81 -5.83
C ALA A 19 -8.07 -4.62 -4.53
N LEU A 20 -7.24 -4.44 -3.49
CA LEU A 20 -7.44 -5.03 -2.16
C LEU A 20 -8.51 -4.30 -1.37
N ALA A 21 -8.75 -3.04 -1.72
CA ALA A 21 -9.81 -2.24 -1.19
C ALA A 21 -10.59 -1.57 -2.33
N GLU A 22 -11.89 -1.85 -2.39
CA GLU A 22 -12.82 -1.26 -3.36
C GLU A 22 -12.98 0.26 -3.18
N THR A 23 -12.87 0.75 -1.94
CA THR A 23 -13.02 2.17 -1.61
C THR A 23 -11.99 2.60 -0.58
N GLY A 24 -11.74 3.91 -0.47
CA GLY A 24 -10.91 4.46 0.61
C GLY A 24 -11.46 4.18 2.02
N GLY A 25 -12.78 3.97 2.14
CA GLY A 25 -13.42 3.53 3.38
C GLY A 25 -13.10 2.07 3.72
N HIS A 26 -13.13 1.19 2.70
CA HIS A 26 -12.76 -0.22 2.85
C HIS A 26 -11.28 -0.36 3.25
N ALA A 27 -10.37 0.36 2.59
CA ALA A 27 -8.95 0.40 2.95
C ALA A 27 -8.73 0.81 4.42
N LYS A 28 -9.47 1.83 4.88
CA LYS A 28 -9.41 2.28 6.27
C LYS A 28 -9.86 1.16 7.23
N MET A 29 -10.93 0.44 6.92
CA MET A 29 -11.41 -0.65 7.78
C MET A 29 -10.37 -1.76 7.89
N LEU A 30 -9.84 -2.26 6.76
CA LEU A 30 -8.83 -3.33 6.77
C LEU A 30 -7.63 -2.98 7.65
N ILE A 31 -7.10 -1.78 7.49
CA ILE A 31 -5.96 -1.30 8.27
C ILE A 31 -6.33 -1.16 9.76
N GLN A 32 -7.47 -0.54 10.09
CA GLN A 32 -7.86 -0.35 11.50
C GLN A 32 -8.24 -1.64 12.22
N HIS A 33 -8.75 -2.63 11.48
CA HIS A 33 -9.06 -3.96 12.01
C HIS A 33 -7.80 -4.83 12.19
N GLY A 34 -6.64 -4.38 11.70
CA GLY A 34 -5.41 -5.18 11.76
C GLY A 34 -5.40 -6.35 10.77
N GLU A 35 -6.20 -6.27 9.70
CA GLU A 35 -6.24 -7.25 8.61
C GLU A 35 -5.06 -7.10 7.64
N VAL A 36 -4.20 -6.09 7.88
CA VAL A 36 -3.06 -5.75 7.05
C VAL A 36 -1.78 -5.96 7.86
N ILE A 37 -0.87 -6.77 7.31
CA ILE A 37 0.43 -7.09 7.87
C ILE A 37 1.48 -6.54 6.93
N VAL A 38 2.43 -5.75 7.41
CA VAL A 38 3.54 -5.22 6.63
C VAL A 38 4.83 -5.77 7.19
N ASN A 39 5.60 -6.48 6.36
CA ASN A 39 6.86 -7.12 6.73
C ASN A 39 6.74 -8.05 7.96
N GLY A 40 5.59 -8.71 8.12
CA GLY A 40 5.29 -9.60 9.24
C GLY A 40 4.73 -8.92 10.49
N GLU A 41 4.53 -7.60 10.48
CA GLU A 41 3.94 -6.85 11.60
C GLU A 41 2.53 -6.32 11.24
N ILE A 42 1.55 -6.51 12.13
CA ILE A 42 0.21 -5.94 11.93
C ILE A 42 0.31 -4.41 11.88
N GLU A 43 -0.07 -3.82 10.75
CA GLU A 43 0.01 -2.39 10.52
C GLU A 43 -1.39 -1.78 10.56
N THR A 44 -1.61 -0.91 11.55
CA THR A 44 -2.88 -0.19 11.75
C THR A 44 -2.81 1.28 11.36
N ARG A 45 -1.66 1.73 10.83
CA ARG A 45 -1.46 3.11 10.38
C ARG A 45 -1.77 3.27 8.91
N ARG A 46 -2.91 3.91 8.64
CA ARG A 46 -3.37 4.21 7.27
C ARG A 46 -2.34 4.96 6.41
N ARG A 47 -1.61 5.90 7.01
CA ARG A 47 -0.59 6.73 6.33
C ARG A 47 0.82 6.13 6.42
N ARG A 48 0.95 4.81 6.63
CA ARG A 48 2.23 4.14 6.51
C ARG A 48 2.74 4.33 5.08
N LYS A 49 3.96 4.84 4.95
CA LYS A 49 4.67 4.87 3.67
C LYS A 49 5.33 3.52 3.48
N LEU A 50 5.06 2.93 2.33
CA LEU A 50 5.68 1.72 1.85
C LEU A 50 6.78 2.11 0.86
N VAL A 51 7.87 1.37 0.92
CA VAL A 51 9.01 1.47 0.00
C VAL A 51 9.03 0.27 -0.93
N GLN A 52 9.82 0.37 -1.99
CA GLN A 52 10.07 -0.77 -2.86
C GLN A 52 10.54 -1.99 -2.05
N ALA A 53 10.03 -3.17 -2.43
CA ALA A 53 10.26 -4.46 -1.77
C ALA A 53 9.63 -4.63 -0.37
N ASP A 54 8.83 -3.68 0.12
CA ASP A 54 7.97 -3.94 1.27
C ASP A 54 6.95 -5.03 0.94
N GLN A 55 6.68 -5.90 1.92
CA GLN A 55 5.76 -7.01 1.77
C GLN A 55 4.48 -6.71 2.56
N VAL A 56 3.35 -6.62 1.87
CA VAL A 56 2.03 -6.35 2.46
C VAL A 56 1.18 -7.60 2.34
N GLU A 57 0.76 -8.16 3.46
CA GLU A 57 -0.14 -9.30 3.53
C GLU A 57 -1.53 -8.86 4.00
N VAL A 58 -2.56 -9.28 3.26
CA VAL A 58 -3.97 -8.97 3.53
C VAL A 58 -4.79 -10.23 3.25
N HIS A 59 -5.64 -10.64 4.19
CA HIS A 59 -6.47 -11.86 4.06
C HIS A 59 -5.70 -13.13 3.66
N GLY A 60 -4.44 -13.27 4.10
CA GLY A 60 -3.57 -14.40 3.76
C GLY A 60 -3.01 -14.36 2.33
N GLN A 61 -3.21 -13.26 1.61
CA GLN A 61 -2.56 -12.98 0.33
C GLN A 61 -1.43 -11.99 0.53
N THR A 62 -0.26 -12.30 -0.03
CA THR A 62 0.93 -11.48 0.12
C THR A 62 1.26 -10.73 -1.17
N PHE A 63 1.44 -9.42 -1.06
CA PHE A 63 1.73 -8.50 -2.16
C PHE A 63 3.08 -7.83 -1.91
N VAL A 64 3.89 -7.70 -2.95
CA VAL A 64 5.18 -7.01 -2.87
C VAL A 64 5.01 -5.63 -3.48
N VAL A 65 5.53 -4.61 -2.79
CA VAL A 65 5.45 -3.23 -3.22
C VAL A 65 6.46 -2.99 -4.33
N GLU A 66 5.95 -2.87 -5.55
CA GLU A 66 6.70 -2.47 -6.73
C GLU A 66 6.40 -0.99 -7.03
N CYS A 67 7.18 -0.10 -6.41
CA CYS A 67 7.18 1.32 -6.73
C CYS A 67 7.90 1.56 -8.08
N ASP A 68 7.31 1.08 -9.17
CA ASP A 68 7.75 1.45 -10.52
C ASP A 68 7.07 2.76 -10.92
N GLU A 69 7.84 3.73 -11.44
CA GLU A 69 7.32 5.05 -11.84
C GLU A 69 6.17 4.96 -12.87
N SER A 70 6.01 3.82 -13.54
CA SER A 70 4.99 3.55 -14.54
C SER A 70 3.57 3.26 -13.99
N GLN A 71 3.42 2.86 -12.71
CA GLN A 71 2.10 2.46 -12.17
C GLN A 71 1.28 3.60 -11.56
N LEU A 72 1.89 4.76 -11.27
CA LEU A 72 1.21 5.94 -10.71
C LEU A 72 0.15 6.55 -11.65
N PHE A 73 0.17 6.22 -12.94
CA PHE A 73 -0.75 6.79 -13.93
C PHE A 73 -2.16 6.19 -13.88
N PHE A 74 -2.32 4.94 -13.41
CA PHE A 74 -3.60 4.24 -13.43
C PHE A 74 -4.57 4.63 -12.30
N ALA A 75 -4.11 5.31 -11.26
CA ALA A 75 -4.93 5.64 -10.09
C ALA A 75 -5.79 6.91 -10.25
N ARG A 76 -5.83 7.55 -11.43
CA ARG A 76 -6.49 8.85 -11.64
C ARG A 76 -7.98 8.81 -12.04
N GLU A 77 -8.58 7.65 -12.32
CA GLU A 77 -10.01 7.57 -12.62
C GLU A 77 -10.71 6.46 -11.84
N ALA A 78 -11.45 6.86 -10.79
CA ALA A 78 -12.63 6.19 -10.21
C ALA A 78 -13.13 7.03 -9.04
#